data_AF-A0A524RKK8-F1
#
_entry.id   AF-A0A524RKK8-F1
#
_cell.length_a   1.000
_cell.length_b   1.000
_cell.length_c   1.000
_cell.angle_alpha   90.00
_cell.angle_beta   90.00
_cell.angle_gamma   90.00
#
_symmetry.space_group_name_H-M   'P 1'
#
loop_
_entity.id
_entity.type
_entity.pdbx_description
1 polymer ?
#
loop_
_entity_poly.entity_id
_entity_poly.type
_entity_poly.pdbx_seq_one_letter_code
_entity_poly.pdbx_strand_id
1 'polypeptide(L)'
;MKLPIRFAVVLLLLTATSGPALAACGKNQRIHPSLVPCLDASYDNDGTLYPRWKARARNLCSKKGKIVVKVVLKKAKNIVMTLKNSSTQIRTGPGYTKGVYYCKDLSDPATLATITTR
;
A
#
# COMPACT_ATOMS: atom_id res chain seq x y z
N MET A 1 22.92 33.98 -49.90
CA MET A 1 23.41 33.19 -48.74
C MET A 1 22.20 32.78 -47.90
N LYS A 2 21.97 31.47 -47.72
CA LYS A 2 20.79 30.90 -47.05
C LYS A 2 21.18 30.51 -45.61
N LEU A 3 20.50 31.05 -44.61
CA LEU A 3 20.55 30.51 -43.24
C LEU A 3 19.43 29.48 -43.04
N PRO A 4 19.73 28.25 -42.61
CA PRO A 4 18.72 27.35 -42.09
C PRO A 4 18.93 27.17 -40.59
N ILE A 5 18.31 28.00 -39.76
CA ILE A 5 18.23 27.75 -38.32
C ILE A 5 16.86 27.14 -38.05
N ARG A 6 16.77 25.84 -38.34
CA ARG A 6 15.77 24.96 -37.75
C ARG A 6 16.30 24.53 -36.39
N PHE A 7 15.99 25.28 -35.35
CA PHE A 7 16.05 24.75 -33.99
C PHE A 7 14.66 24.91 -33.38
N ALA A 8 13.86 23.86 -33.61
CA ALA A 8 12.68 23.58 -32.83
C ALA A 8 13.11 23.54 -31.36
N VAL A 9 12.71 24.56 -30.60
CA VAL A 9 12.77 24.53 -29.15
C VAL A 9 11.73 23.49 -28.73
N VAL A 10 12.24 22.27 -28.51
CA VAL A 10 11.51 21.15 -27.93
C VAL A 10 11.08 21.58 -26.54
N LEU A 11 9.82 22.01 -26.44
CA LEU A 11 9.13 22.18 -25.16
C LEU A 11 9.01 20.76 -24.58
N LEU A 12 9.99 20.38 -23.76
CA LEU A 12 9.96 19.14 -23.00
C LEU A 12 8.68 19.17 -22.18
N LEU A 13 7.73 18.30 -22.56
CA LEU A 13 6.58 17.97 -21.76
C LEU A 13 7.10 17.53 -20.38
N LEU A 14 6.98 18.40 -19.39
CA LEU A 14 6.78 17.95 -18.02
C LEU A 14 5.37 17.35 -17.95
N THR A 15 5.20 16.19 -18.59
CA THR A 15 4.27 15.21 -18.06
C THR A 15 4.89 14.77 -16.74
N ALA A 16 4.66 15.58 -15.70
CA ALA A 16 4.53 15.08 -14.35
C ALA A 16 3.48 14.00 -14.44
N THR A 17 3.92 12.79 -14.77
CA THR A 17 3.17 11.58 -14.60
C THR A 17 2.98 11.53 -13.10
N SER A 18 1.88 12.11 -12.64
CA SER A 18 1.20 11.69 -11.43
C SER A 18 0.85 10.22 -11.66
N GLY A 19 1.89 9.38 -11.51
CA GLY A 19 1.81 7.95 -11.67
C GLY A 19 0.64 7.48 -10.83
N PRO A 20 -0.14 6.51 -11.34
CA PRO A 20 -1.43 6.17 -10.77
C PRO A 20 -1.31 5.99 -9.27
N ALA A 21 -2.01 6.86 -8.55
CA ALA A 21 -2.25 6.71 -7.13
C ALA A 21 -2.73 5.26 -6.89
N LEU A 22 -2.12 4.58 -5.92
CA LEU A 22 -2.66 3.39 -5.24
C LEU A 22 -2.46 2.02 -5.92
N ALA A 23 -1.32 1.74 -6.57
CA ALA A 23 -0.87 0.35 -6.67
C ALA A 23 -0.18 -0.06 -5.35
N ALA A 24 -0.94 -0.20 -4.27
CA ALA A 24 -0.49 -0.20 -2.87
C ALA A 24 0.87 -0.82 -2.52
N CYS A 25 1.36 -1.84 -3.21
CA CYS A 25 2.78 -2.25 -3.24
C CYS A 25 2.90 -3.57 -4.01
N GLY A 26 4.01 -3.78 -4.72
CA GLY A 26 4.35 -5.08 -5.33
C GLY A 26 4.59 -6.17 -4.28
N LYS A 27 4.75 -7.44 -4.68
CA LYS A 27 5.04 -8.55 -3.73
C LYS A 27 6.31 -8.29 -2.92
N ASN A 28 7.35 -7.77 -3.56
CA ASN A 28 8.67 -7.52 -2.97
C ASN A 28 8.71 -6.30 -2.02
N GLN A 29 7.64 -5.53 -1.98
CA GLN A 29 7.51 -4.32 -1.14
C GLN A 29 6.55 -4.54 0.04
N ARG A 30 6.10 -5.79 0.23
CA ARG A 30 5.26 -6.19 1.37
C ARG A 30 6.18 -6.55 2.52
N ILE A 31 5.89 -5.98 3.68
CA ILE A 31 6.57 -6.29 4.93
C ILE A 31 5.57 -7.01 5.84
N HIS A 32 6.01 -8.09 6.45
CA HIS A 32 5.20 -8.83 7.41
C HIS A 32 4.90 -7.93 8.62
N PRO A 33 3.66 -7.91 9.16
CA PRO A 33 3.30 -7.03 10.28
C PRO A 33 4.21 -7.16 11.50
N SER A 34 4.74 -8.36 11.78
CA SER A 34 5.67 -8.59 12.90
C SER A 34 6.98 -7.81 12.81
N LEU A 35 7.34 -7.31 11.63
CA LEU A 35 8.53 -6.49 11.38
C LEU A 35 8.20 -4.99 11.35
N VAL A 36 6.95 -4.61 11.59
CA VAL A 36 6.47 -3.23 11.49
C VAL A 36 5.82 -2.85 12.82
N PRO A 37 6.59 -2.29 13.77
CA PRO A 37 6.10 -1.93 15.11
C PRO A 37 4.85 -1.04 15.12
N CYS A 38 4.65 -0.24 14.07
CA CYS A 38 3.51 0.66 13.93
C CYS A 38 2.25 0.03 13.32
N LEU A 39 2.29 -1.25 12.93
CA LEU A 39 1.17 -1.97 12.35
C LEU A 39 0.76 -3.12 13.26
N ASP A 40 -0.45 -3.04 13.79
CA ASP A 40 -1.14 -4.19 14.35
C ASP A 40 -2.10 -4.73 13.27
N ALA A 41 -1.86 -5.96 12.80
CA ALA A 41 -2.65 -6.57 11.74
C ALA A 41 -2.75 -8.08 11.88
N SER A 42 -3.94 -8.60 11.57
CA SER A 42 -4.24 -10.02 11.59
C SER A 42 -5.28 -10.39 10.55
N TYR A 43 -5.41 -11.68 10.28
CA TYR A 43 -6.48 -12.21 9.44
C TYR A 43 -6.92 -13.58 9.92
N ASP A 44 -8.19 -13.85 9.65
CA ASP A 44 -8.85 -15.10 9.93
C ASP A 44 -9.48 -15.61 8.62
N ASN A 45 -9.50 -16.93 8.43
CA ASN A 45 -10.29 -17.59 7.40
C ASN A 45 -11.26 -18.54 8.10
N ASP A 46 -12.53 -18.49 7.71
CA ASP A 46 -13.58 -19.34 8.24
C ASP A 46 -14.31 -20.09 7.11
N GLY A 47 -15.04 -21.15 7.48
CA GLY A 47 -15.93 -21.90 6.58
C GLY A 47 -15.24 -22.83 5.58
N THR A 48 -15.70 -24.08 5.51
CA THR A 48 -15.20 -25.05 4.52
C THR A 48 -15.98 -24.97 3.20
N LEU A 49 -17.32 -24.99 3.27
CA LEU A 49 -18.20 -24.93 2.08
C LEU A 49 -18.41 -23.51 1.55
N TYR A 50 -18.53 -22.53 2.43
CA TYR A 50 -18.69 -21.12 2.09
C TYR A 50 -17.56 -20.30 2.73
N PRO A 51 -16.34 -20.40 2.19
CA PRO A 51 -15.19 -19.79 2.81
C PRO A 51 -15.35 -18.27 2.87
N ARG A 52 -15.03 -17.67 4.01
CA ARG A 52 -14.92 -16.22 4.14
C ARG A 52 -13.60 -15.87 4.80
N TRP A 53 -13.15 -14.66 4.50
CA TRP A 53 -11.98 -14.09 5.12
C TRP A 53 -12.38 -12.86 5.91
N LYS A 54 -11.62 -12.60 6.98
CA LYS A 54 -11.67 -11.39 7.78
C LYS A 54 -10.25 -10.87 7.95
N ALA A 55 -10.02 -9.61 7.64
CA ALA A 55 -8.75 -8.93 7.84
C ALA A 55 -8.96 -7.74 8.78
N ARG A 56 -8.05 -7.56 9.73
CA ARG A 56 -8.04 -6.43 10.66
C ARG A 56 -6.69 -5.75 10.57
N ALA A 57 -6.69 -4.42 10.60
CA ALA A 57 -5.46 -3.65 10.66
C ALA A 57 -5.66 -2.32 11.38
N ARG A 58 -4.66 -1.91 12.16
CA ARG A 58 -4.64 -0.71 12.98
C ARG A 58 -3.28 -0.03 12.89
N ASN A 59 -3.28 1.30 12.78
CA ASN A 59 -2.07 2.10 12.82
C ASN A 59 -1.75 2.51 14.26
N LEU A 60 -0.74 1.89 14.85
CA LEU A 60 -0.28 2.20 16.21
C LEU A 60 0.49 3.53 16.28
N CYS A 61 0.98 4.02 15.15
CA CYS A 61 1.74 5.26 15.02
C CYS A 61 0.98 6.34 14.26
N SER A 62 -0.35 6.41 14.41
CA SER A 62 -1.18 7.33 13.63
C SER A 62 -0.85 8.81 13.83
N LYS A 63 -0.20 9.17 14.94
CA LYS A 63 0.35 10.53 15.16
C LYS A 63 1.53 10.86 14.25
N LYS A 64 2.26 9.84 13.78
CA LYS A 64 3.46 9.98 12.93
C LYS A 64 3.13 9.94 11.44
N GLY A 65 1.94 9.49 11.06
CA GLY A 65 1.50 9.45 9.67
C GLY A 65 0.48 8.35 9.40
N LYS A 66 0.09 8.24 8.13
CA LYS A 66 -0.78 7.17 7.62
C LYS A 66 0.07 5.94 7.24
N ILE A 67 -0.52 4.76 7.27
CA ILE A 67 0.10 3.54 6.74
C ILE A 67 -0.79 2.89 5.70
N VAL A 68 -0.18 2.27 4.69
CA VAL A 68 -0.88 1.52 3.65
C VAL A 68 -0.71 0.03 3.93
N VAL A 69 -1.82 -0.69 3.91
CA VAL A 69 -1.87 -2.13 4.19
C VAL A 69 -2.49 -2.83 3.00
N LYS A 70 -1.91 -3.95 2.58
CA LYS A 70 -2.46 -4.81 1.54
C LYS A 70 -2.92 -6.14 2.12
N VAL A 71 -4.20 -6.44 1.93
CA VAL A 71 -4.79 -7.76 2.18
C VAL A 71 -4.61 -8.59 0.91
N VAL A 72 -3.89 -9.69 1.03
CA VAL A 72 -3.59 -10.58 -0.10
C VAL A 72 -4.62 -11.68 -0.14
N LEU A 73 -5.44 -11.73 -1.18
CA LEU A 73 -6.46 -12.76 -1.34
C LEU A 73 -5.92 -13.94 -2.18
N LYS A 74 -6.44 -15.15 -1.94
CA LYS A 74 -5.94 -16.38 -2.59
C LYS A 74 -6.31 -16.43 -4.08
N LYS A 75 -7.54 -16.07 -4.43
CA LYS A 75 -8.13 -16.17 -5.79
C LYS A 75 -8.85 -14.89 -6.24
N ALA A 76 -8.61 -13.76 -5.57
CA ALA A 76 -9.30 -12.51 -5.84
C ALA A 76 -8.31 -11.32 -5.84
N LYS A 77 -8.78 -10.16 -6.30
CA LYS A 77 -7.98 -8.93 -6.30
C LYS A 77 -7.64 -8.54 -4.86
N ASN A 78 -6.36 -8.24 -4.62
CA ASN A 78 -5.89 -7.78 -3.32
C ASN A 78 -6.60 -6.49 -2.90
N ILE A 79 -6.91 -6.37 -1.61
CA ILE A 79 -7.53 -5.18 -1.05
C ILE A 79 -6.46 -4.26 -0.48
N VAL A 80 -6.68 -2.97 -0.61
CA VAL A 80 -5.80 -1.92 -0.08
C VAL A 80 -6.56 -1.17 1.01
N MET A 81 -5.93 -0.99 2.16
CA MET A 81 -6.44 -0.21 3.28
C MET A 81 -5.46 0.89 3.61
N THR A 82 -5.93 2.13 3.67
CA THR A 82 -5.14 3.27 4.13
C THR A 82 -5.58 3.62 5.55
N LEU A 83 -4.69 3.43 6.52
CA LEU A 83 -4.95 3.62 7.94
C LEU A 83 -4.41 4.98 8.40
N LYS A 84 -5.30 5.97 8.45
CA LYS A 84 -4.95 7.36 8.79
C LYS A 84 -4.94 7.63 10.30
N ASN A 85 -5.68 6.84 11.09
CA ASN A 85 -5.87 7.03 12.52
C ASN A 85 -5.63 5.71 13.27
N SER A 86 -5.70 5.75 14.60
CA SER A 86 -5.53 4.59 15.47
C SER A 86 -6.75 3.68 15.53
N SER A 87 -7.77 3.90 14.68
CA SER A 87 -8.96 3.04 14.66
C SER A 87 -8.68 1.77 13.88
N THR A 88 -9.16 0.64 14.39
CA THR A 88 -9.07 -0.65 13.70
C THR A 88 -10.00 -0.64 12.48
N GLN A 89 -9.44 -0.87 11.29
CA GLN A 89 -10.24 -1.17 10.11
C GLN A 89 -10.40 -2.66 9.96
N ILE A 90 -11.62 -3.08 9.64
CA ILE A 90 -11.98 -4.48 9.41
C ILE A 90 -12.55 -4.59 8.00
N ARG A 91 -12.07 -5.59 7.26
CA ARG A 91 -12.62 -5.96 5.96
C ARG A 91 -12.95 -7.45 5.97
N THR A 92 -14.03 -7.80 5.31
CA THR A 92 -14.48 -9.19 5.16
C THR A 92 -14.92 -9.44 3.73
N GLY A 93 -14.85 -10.69 3.29
CA GLY A 93 -15.38 -11.06 1.98
C GLY A 93 -15.35 -12.56 1.75
N PRO A 94 -15.86 -13.02 0.59
CA PRO A 94 -15.82 -14.43 0.23
C PRO A 94 -14.40 -14.89 -0.13
N GLY A 95 -14.12 -16.16 0.12
CA GLY A 95 -12.86 -16.82 -0.19
C GLY A 95 -11.86 -16.77 0.95
N TYR A 96 -10.57 -16.89 0.60
CA TYR A 96 -9.47 -16.99 1.56
C TYR A 96 -8.49 -15.81 1.43
N THR A 97 -8.02 -15.32 2.57
CA THR A 97 -6.86 -14.42 2.71
C THR A 97 -5.58 -15.24 2.93
N LYS A 98 -4.49 -14.81 2.27
CA LYS A 98 -3.11 -15.31 2.44
C LYS A 98 -2.29 -14.48 3.42
N GLY A 99 -2.75 -13.28 3.75
CA GLY A 99 -2.06 -12.41 4.69
C GLY A 99 -2.47 -10.95 4.58
N VAL A 100 -2.08 -10.20 5.59
CA VAL A 100 -2.22 -8.75 5.67
C VAL A 100 -0.82 -8.20 5.85
N TYR A 101 -0.40 -7.30 4.96
CA TYR A 101 0.98 -6.84 4.89
C TYR A 101 1.03 -5.33 4.94
N TYR A 102 2.01 -4.80 5.66
CA TYR A 102 2.39 -3.41 5.46
C TYR A 102 2.92 -3.26 4.04
N CYS A 103 2.43 -2.24 3.35
CA CYS A 103 3.02 -1.81 2.12
C CYS A 103 4.01 -0.71 2.42
N LYS A 104 5.28 -0.96 2.06
CA LYS A 104 6.33 0.06 2.06
C LYS A 104 5.87 1.20 1.16
N ASP A 105 5.25 2.22 1.77
CA ASP A 105 4.77 3.39 1.06
C ASP A 105 5.99 4.13 0.53
N LEU A 106 6.20 4.09 -0.79
CA LEU A 106 7.33 4.75 -1.45
C LEU A 106 7.11 6.26 -1.59
N SER A 107 5.93 6.76 -1.22
CA SER A 107 5.58 8.17 -1.37
C SER A 107 6.22 9.08 -0.31
N ASP A 108 6.78 8.54 0.76
CA ASP A 108 7.43 9.33 1.81
C ASP A 108 8.57 8.54 2.51
N PRO A 109 9.85 8.86 2.23
CA PRO A 109 10.99 8.21 2.86
C PRO A 109 11.12 8.48 4.36
N ALA A 110 10.57 9.59 4.89
CA ALA A 110 10.61 9.91 6.33
C ALA A 110 9.65 9.02 7.13
N THR A 111 8.54 8.62 6.52
CA THR A 111 7.55 7.70 7.09
C THR A 111 8.16 6.31 7.29
N LEU A 112 9.05 5.85 6.41
CA LEU A 112 9.70 4.55 6.48
C LEU A 112 10.63 4.39 7.68
N ALA A 113 11.58 5.31 7.87
CA ALA A 113 12.50 5.28 9.00
C ALA A 113 11.71 5.27 10.33
N THR A 114 10.71 6.14 10.42
CA THR A 114 9.91 6.38 11.62
C THR A 114 8.98 5.22 12.03
N ILE A 115 8.60 4.36 11.07
CA ILE A 115 7.72 3.20 11.30
C ILE A 115 8.53 1.93 11.58
N THR A 116 9.74 1.81 11.01
CA THR A 116 10.60 0.62 11.18
C THR A 116 11.61 0.72 12.32
N THR A 117 11.95 1.92 12.81
CA THR A 117 12.77 2.09 14.02
C THR A 117 11.91 2.61 15.16
N ARG A 118 11.98 1.91 16.29
CA ARG A 118 11.19 2.18 17.49
C ARG A 118 11.64 3.49 18.14
#